data_AF-A0A093Y644-F1
#
_entry.id   AF-A0A093Y644-F1
#
_cell.length_a   1.000
_cell.length_b   1.000
_cell.length_c   1.000
_cell.angle_alpha   90.00
_cell.angle_beta   90.00
_cell.angle_gamma   90.00
#
_symmetry.space_group_name_H-M   'P 1'
#
loop_
_entity.id
_entity.type
_entity.pdbx_description
1 polymer ?
#
loop_
_entity_poly.entity_id
_entity_poly.type
_entity_poly.pdbx_seq_one_letter_code
_entity_poly.pdbx_strand_id
1 'polypeptide(L)'
;MEHSGALSRVDVLEEYDMKQLHDNGNGGRPSRKSSPNCTLLPILEADDLDGEIKIFYPRLYFSSRGPLIITRTFVVAFLTTLIPSFLGRSPDRAASKKLHPTAYLDGLRGVAAFIVFIHHFIIDWYPMLCRGYASSEPGHSRYFLQLPLIRVVYSGRGMVSVFFVISGYVLSYKAIRLMRARQYSILLDSLASSIFRRGMRLFIPIAVSTFISMLFCRWGWYSKDPMGRNTIPSRRGDFWYQFKDWCGHVIRISNPLVDVNGRDLYAPPYDGHLWTIPIEYRGSIIVFLTLLCVAKLRPWLRLYVLAGMVFYSIWDSHWEVFLFLSGTLFCDIHFLASTLSFRDPHRQIVKEAVLITISLFAVHLLCFPDEQSITTPGYRTMISLTPRYSSDQGLTQRFWIAIGAFILVGAMNFSTMLQRPFTTPLAQYLGRISFALYIVHGPILYTLGMQMLMPAVREWNGGVGWANYGLRALGAWVVNLVVCVLVADVFWREVDARSVVFTGWVAQKCWDREKTRG
;
A
#
# COMPACT_ATOMS: atom_id res chain seq x y z
N MET A 1 8.16 -67.99 -30.87
CA MET A 1 7.91 -68.16 -32.31
C MET A 1 6.47 -67.74 -32.54
N GLU A 2 6.26 -66.49 -32.96
CA GLU A 2 4.95 -65.99 -33.39
C GLU A 2 5.17 -64.73 -34.25
N HIS A 3 4.21 -64.49 -35.13
CA HIS A 3 4.39 -63.97 -36.48
C HIS A 3 4.48 -62.44 -36.64
N SER A 4 5.07 -62.08 -37.77
CA SER A 4 5.20 -60.77 -38.43
C SER A 4 3.87 -60.06 -38.75
N GLY A 5 3.90 -58.72 -38.77
CA GLY A 5 2.88 -57.86 -39.35
C GLY A 5 3.18 -56.36 -39.16
N ALA A 6 3.79 -55.73 -40.17
CA ALA A 6 4.13 -54.31 -40.23
C ALA A 6 2.89 -53.40 -40.44
N LEU A 7 2.93 -52.14 -39.98
CA LEU A 7 2.39 -50.99 -40.73
C LEU A 7 2.88 -49.63 -40.17
N SER A 8 2.99 -48.65 -41.07
CA SER A 8 3.75 -47.40 -41.00
C SER A 8 2.96 -46.16 -40.52
N ARG A 9 3.73 -45.09 -40.21
CA ARG A 9 3.34 -43.67 -40.08
C ARG A 9 2.34 -43.18 -41.14
N VAL A 10 1.55 -42.14 -40.80
CA VAL A 10 1.43 -40.84 -41.51
C VAL A 10 0.45 -39.90 -40.78
N ASP A 11 0.83 -38.61 -40.75
CA ASP A 11 0.10 -37.41 -40.30
C ASP A 11 -1.22 -37.14 -41.03
N VAL A 12 -2.19 -36.49 -40.36
CA VAL A 12 -3.20 -35.64 -41.02
C VAL A 12 -3.48 -34.40 -40.16
N LEU A 13 -2.99 -33.27 -40.66
CA LEU A 13 -3.47 -31.91 -40.41
C LEU A 13 -4.71 -31.68 -41.28
N GLU A 14 -5.77 -31.08 -40.74
CA GLU A 14 -6.79 -30.40 -41.56
C GLU A 14 -6.98 -28.96 -41.10
N GLU A 15 -6.67 -28.10 -42.05
CA GLU A 15 -6.79 -26.66 -42.15
C GLU A 15 -8.25 -26.32 -42.49
N TYR A 16 -8.92 -25.43 -41.75
CA TYR A 16 -10.22 -24.91 -42.15
C TYR A 16 -10.11 -23.43 -42.52
N ASP A 17 -10.42 -23.21 -43.80
CA ASP A 17 -10.22 -22.02 -44.62
C ASP A 17 -11.11 -20.84 -44.19
N MET A 18 -10.49 -19.66 -44.15
CA MET A 18 -11.08 -18.36 -43.89
C MET A 18 -11.46 -17.72 -45.23
N LYS A 19 -12.65 -18.03 -45.76
CA LYS A 19 -13.27 -17.28 -46.87
C LYS A 19 -14.73 -17.64 -47.05
N GLN A 20 -15.62 -16.92 -46.37
CA GLN A 20 -16.98 -16.62 -46.82
C GLN A 20 -17.66 -15.79 -45.73
N LEU A 21 -17.87 -14.50 -45.99
CA LEU A 21 -19.00 -13.68 -45.52
C LEU A 21 -18.76 -12.22 -45.96
N HIS A 22 -18.88 -12.01 -47.26
CA HIS A 22 -19.38 -10.75 -47.82
C HIS A 22 -20.74 -11.08 -48.46
N ASP A 23 -21.68 -10.14 -48.29
CA ASP A 23 -23.02 -10.04 -48.92
C ASP A 23 -24.13 -10.95 -48.39
N ASN A 24 -25.02 -10.40 -47.56
CA ASN A 24 -26.22 -9.73 -48.08
C ASN A 24 -27.11 -9.17 -46.96
N GLY A 25 -27.67 -8.00 -47.22
CA GLY A 25 -28.60 -7.33 -46.34
C GLY A 25 -30.07 -7.76 -46.50
N ASN A 26 -30.84 -7.29 -45.51
CA ASN A 26 -32.25 -6.93 -45.54
C ASN A 26 -33.34 -8.02 -45.41
N GLY A 27 -34.17 -7.86 -44.37
CA GLY A 27 -35.61 -8.09 -44.41
C GLY A 27 -36.15 -9.37 -43.74
N GLY A 28 -36.81 -9.22 -42.58
CA GLY A 28 -37.88 -10.11 -42.14
C GLY A 28 -37.72 -10.79 -40.76
N ARG A 29 -38.49 -10.32 -39.76
CA ARG A 29 -38.91 -11.10 -38.56
C ARG A 29 -40.10 -12.01 -38.96
N PRO A 30 -40.41 -13.15 -38.28
CA PRO A 30 -40.55 -13.22 -36.81
C PRO A 30 -40.30 -14.57 -36.07
N SER A 31 -40.19 -14.44 -34.74
CA SER A 31 -40.53 -15.39 -33.64
C SER A 31 -39.66 -16.65 -33.37
N ARG A 32 -39.07 -16.73 -32.16
CA ARG A 32 -39.19 -17.87 -31.21
C ARG A 32 -38.41 -17.65 -29.89
N LYS A 33 -39.11 -17.91 -28.78
CA LYS A 33 -38.74 -18.71 -27.59
C LYS A 33 -37.29 -18.67 -27.04
N SER A 34 -37.19 -18.08 -25.83
CA SER A 34 -36.49 -18.55 -24.62
C SER A 34 -35.25 -19.45 -24.73
N SER A 35 -34.08 -18.90 -24.39
CA SER A 35 -32.92 -19.54 -23.70
C SER A 35 -31.91 -18.44 -23.29
N PRO A 36 -31.08 -18.63 -22.24
CA PRO A 36 -30.64 -17.56 -21.36
C PRO A 36 -29.48 -16.75 -21.95
N ASN A 37 -29.60 -15.42 -21.86
CA ASN A 37 -28.54 -14.48 -22.18
C ASN A 37 -27.29 -14.73 -21.34
N CYS A 38 -26.22 -15.16 -22.01
CA CYS A 38 -24.87 -14.94 -21.54
C CYS A 38 -24.59 -13.44 -21.65
N THR A 39 -24.95 -12.67 -20.62
CA THR A 39 -24.63 -11.25 -20.52
C THR A 39 -23.11 -11.10 -20.34
N LEU A 40 -22.40 -11.03 -21.47
CA LEU A 40 -21.10 -10.38 -21.55
C LEU A 40 -21.28 -8.96 -21.02
N LEU A 41 -20.76 -8.72 -19.82
CA LEU A 41 -20.64 -7.37 -19.25
C LEU A 41 -19.87 -6.51 -20.26
N PRO A 42 -20.40 -5.35 -20.67
CA PRO A 42 -19.71 -4.48 -21.60
C PRO A 42 -18.38 -4.04 -20.98
N ILE A 43 -17.37 -3.97 -21.84
CA ILE A 43 -16.05 -3.42 -21.56
C ILE A 43 -16.26 -1.94 -21.20
N LEU A 44 -16.47 -1.68 -19.91
CA LEU A 44 -16.26 -0.36 -19.35
C LEU A 44 -14.75 -0.23 -19.18
N GLU A 45 -14.15 0.41 -20.18
CA GLU A 45 -12.86 1.07 -20.04
C GLU A 45 -12.83 1.79 -18.70
N ALA A 46 -11.69 1.70 -18.04
CA ALA A 46 -11.43 2.48 -16.84
C ALA A 46 -11.17 3.94 -17.25
N ASP A 47 -12.21 4.60 -17.80
CA ASP A 47 -12.19 6.00 -18.23
C ASP A 47 -12.44 6.97 -17.07
N ASP A 48 -12.56 6.47 -15.84
CA ASP A 48 -12.84 7.31 -14.68
C ASP A 48 -11.57 7.99 -14.08
N LEU A 49 -10.52 8.11 -14.90
CA LEU A 49 -9.31 8.91 -14.65
C LEU A 49 -9.20 10.14 -15.57
N ASP A 50 -10.07 10.27 -16.59
CA ASP A 50 -10.15 11.46 -17.45
C ASP A 50 -11.25 12.41 -16.99
N GLY A 51 -11.28 12.69 -15.68
CA GLY A 51 -11.96 13.88 -15.20
C GLY A 51 -11.20 15.10 -15.74
N GLU A 52 -11.72 15.71 -16.81
CA GLU A 52 -11.22 16.95 -17.42
C GLU A 52 -10.73 17.93 -16.35
N ILE A 53 -9.42 17.94 -16.09
CA ILE A 53 -8.77 19.13 -15.56
C ILE A 53 -8.71 20.05 -16.77
N LYS A 54 -9.70 20.96 -16.88
CA LYS A 54 -9.62 22.09 -17.81
C LYS A 54 -8.41 22.92 -17.40
N ILE A 55 -7.26 22.62 -18.00
CA ILE A 55 -6.07 23.44 -17.94
C ILE A 55 -6.40 24.69 -18.75
N PHE A 56 -6.73 25.77 -18.03
CA PHE A 56 -6.86 27.09 -18.61
C PHE A 56 -5.50 27.47 -19.20
N TYR A 57 -5.39 27.48 -20.52
CA TYR A 57 -4.29 28.16 -21.21
C TYR A 57 -4.58 29.66 -21.14
N PRO A 58 -3.83 30.48 -20.37
CA PRO A 58 -4.03 31.92 -20.43
C PRO A 58 -3.47 32.40 -21.77
N ARG A 59 -4.35 32.89 -22.65
CA ARG A 59 -3.92 33.80 -23.73
C ARG A 59 -3.32 35.03 -23.06
N LEU A 60 -2.00 35.20 -23.13
CA LEU A 60 -1.33 36.38 -22.61
C LEU A 60 -1.72 37.61 -23.44
N TYR A 61 -2.75 38.31 -22.99
CA TYR A 61 -2.91 39.74 -23.28
C TYR A 61 -2.07 40.50 -22.25
N PHE A 62 -0.93 41.03 -22.68
CA PHE A 62 -0.10 41.92 -21.87
C PHE A 62 -0.83 43.25 -21.69
N SER A 63 -1.57 43.38 -20.59
CA SER A 63 -2.09 44.64 -20.06
C SER A 63 -1.36 44.96 -18.75
N SER A 64 -1.15 46.24 -18.44
CA SER A 64 -0.44 46.75 -17.26
C SER A 64 -1.03 46.33 -15.91
N ARG A 65 -2.21 45.69 -15.90
CA ARG A 65 -2.84 45.04 -14.72
C ARG A 65 -2.55 43.53 -14.59
N GLY A 66 -1.86 42.95 -15.58
CA GLY A 66 -1.48 41.53 -15.66
C GLY A 66 -0.72 41.01 -14.44
N PRO A 67 0.34 41.67 -13.94
CA PRO A 67 1.08 41.15 -12.79
C PRO A 67 0.21 41.09 -11.53
N LEU A 68 -0.62 42.11 -11.25
CA LEU A 68 -1.50 42.12 -10.08
C LEU A 68 -2.59 41.02 -10.15
N ILE A 69 -3.14 40.78 -11.34
CA ILE A 69 -4.11 39.70 -11.55
C ILE A 69 -3.43 38.33 -11.43
N ILE A 70 -2.22 38.16 -11.97
CA ILE A 70 -1.45 36.92 -11.82
C ILE A 70 -1.09 36.69 -10.36
N THR A 71 -0.61 37.69 -9.62
CA THR A 71 -0.30 37.59 -8.19
C THR A 71 -1.56 37.29 -7.38
N ARG A 72 -2.68 37.97 -7.65
CA ARG A 72 -3.96 37.70 -6.96
C ARG A 72 -4.47 36.29 -7.26
N THR A 73 -4.43 35.85 -8.51
CA THR A 73 -4.82 34.48 -8.90
C THR A 73 -3.88 33.46 -8.28
N PHE A 74 -2.59 33.72 -8.21
CA PHE A 74 -1.61 32.86 -7.56
C PHE A 74 -1.82 32.78 -6.05
N VAL A 75 -2.09 33.91 -5.39
CA VAL A 75 -2.41 33.98 -3.95
C VAL A 75 -3.73 33.28 -3.66
N VAL A 76 -4.77 33.48 -4.47
CA VAL A 76 -6.05 32.78 -4.31
C VAL A 76 -5.89 31.28 -4.57
N ALA A 77 -5.13 30.87 -5.58
CA ALA A 77 -4.81 29.48 -5.84
C ALA A 77 -4.02 28.87 -4.68
N PHE A 78 -3.00 29.57 -4.16
CA PHE A 78 -2.21 29.14 -3.02
C PHE A 78 -3.06 29.00 -1.75
N LEU A 79 -3.88 30.01 -1.42
CA LEU A 79 -4.76 29.97 -0.25
C LEU A 79 -5.83 28.88 -0.38
N THR A 80 -6.39 28.66 -1.57
CA THR A 80 -7.37 27.58 -1.80
C THR A 80 -6.73 26.19 -1.76
N THR A 81 -5.46 26.04 -2.15
CA THR A 81 -4.72 24.77 -1.96
C THR A 81 -4.50 24.44 -0.49
N LEU A 82 -4.34 25.44 0.38
CA LEU A 82 -4.22 25.24 1.83
C LEU A 82 -5.52 24.83 2.51
N ILE A 83 -6.68 25.05 1.88
CA ILE A 83 -7.97 24.57 2.39
C ILE A 83 -8.03 23.05 2.21
N PRO A 84 -8.24 22.28 3.29
CA PRO A 84 -8.32 20.82 3.20
C PRO A 84 -9.47 20.37 2.32
N SER A 85 -9.22 19.32 1.54
CA SER A 85 -10.18 18.80 0.57
C SER A 85 -11.50 18.33 1.22
N PHE A 86 -11.48 17.97 2.51
CA PHE A 86 -12.67 17.58 3.26
C PHE A 86 -13.56 18.76 3.67
N LEU A 87 -13.03 19.98 3.77
CA LEU A 87 -13.82 21.20 4.07
C LEU A 87 -14.47 21.79 2.80
N GLY A 88 -13.90 21.53 1.63
CA GLY A 88 -14.39 22.06 0.34
C GLY A 88 -15.43 21.20 -0.38
N ARG A 89 -15.96 20.13 0.25
CA ARG A 89 -16.93 19.24 -0.40
C ARG A 89 -18.35 19.83 -0.41
N SER A 90 -18.86 20.15 -1.59
CA SER A 90 -20.30 20.23 -1.80
C SER A 90 -20.92 18.83 -1.58
N PRO A 91 -21.97 18.69 -0.76
CA PRO A 91 -22.59 17.41 -0.41
C PRO A 91 -23.07 16.60 -1.64
N ASP A 92 -23.39 17.27 -2.76
CA ASP A 92 -23.95 16.62 -3.96
C ASP A 92 -22.95 15.75 -4.74
N ARG A 93 -21.63 16.01 -4.65
CA ARG A 93 -20.61 15.19 -5.35
C ARG A 93 -20.17 13.95 -4.58
N ALA A 94 -20.41 13.91 -3.27
CA ALA A 94 -19.99 12.77 -2.42
C ALA A 94 -20.98 11.60 -2.46
N ALA A 95 -22.26 11.87 -2.78
CA ALA A 95 -23.34 10.89 -2.72
C ALA A 95 -23.40 9.90 -3.92
N SER A 96 -22.60 10.09 -4.98
CA SER A 96 -22.84 9.42 -6.27
C SER A 96 -21.78 8.39 -6.74
N LYS A 97 -20.63 8.23 -6.09
CA LYS A 97 -19.62 7.26 -6.59
C LYS A 97 -19.81 5.87 -5.99
N LYS A 98 -20.33 4.94 -6.80
CA LYS A 98 -20.38 3.50 -6.47
C LYS A 98 -18.96 3.01 -6.21
N LEU A 99 -18.72 2.44 -5.02
CA LEU A 99 -17.40 1.93 -4.65
C LEU A 99 -17.02 0.74 -5.56
N HIS A 100 -15.76 0.72 -6.02
CA HIS A 100 -15.21 -0.42 -6.75
C HIS A 100 -15.13 -1.66 -5.82
N PRO A 101 -15.22 -2.91 -6.32
CA PRO A 101 -15.16 -4.13 -5.51
C PRO A 101 -13.97 -4.24 -4.53
N THR A 102 -12.86 -3.57 -4.84
CA THR A 102 -11.63 -3.56 -4.03
C THR A 102 -11.50 -2.32 -3.12
N ALA A 103 -12.52 -1.46 -3.02
CA ALA A 103 -12.44 -0.21 -2.27
C ALA A 103 -12.13 -0.39 -0.78
N TYR A 104 -12.51 -1.53 -0.20
CA TYR A 104 -12.15 -1.86 1.19
C TYR A 104 -10.64 -1.97 1.39
N LEU A 105 -9.86 -2.34 0.37
CA LEU A 105 -8.39 -2.40 0.44
C LEU A 105 -7.78 -1.00 0.51
N ASP A 106 -8.36 -0.03 -0.20
CA ASP A 106 -7.93 1.38 -0.10
C ASP A 106 -8.25 1.94 1.28
N GLY A 107 -9.42 1.62 1.83
CA GLY A 107 -9.78 2.02 3.20
C GLY A 107 -8.91 1.35 4.27
N LEU A 108 -8.60 0.06 4.10
CA LEU A 108 -7.69 -0.68 4.97
C LEU A 108 -6.28 -0.07 4.92
N ARG A 109 -5.79 0.27 3.73
CA ARG A 109 -4.53 1.01 3.56
C ARG A 109 -4.57 2.35 4.30
N GLY A 110 -5.66 3.10 4.21
CA GLY A 110 -5.83 4.36 4.93
C GLY A 110 -5.75 4.22 6.45
N VAL A 111 -6.52 3.28 7.01
CA VAL A 111 -6.52 3.01 8.45
C VAL A 111 -5.15 2.48 8.92
N ALA A 112 -4.52 1.62 8.14
CA ALA A 112 -3.17 1.13 8.41
C ALA A 112 -2.14 2.27 8.46
N ALA A 113 -2.20 3.24 7.52
CA ALA A 113 -1.29 4.39 7.51
C ALA A 113 -1.47 5.27 8.76
N PHE A 114 -2.72 5.43 9.19
CA PHE A 114 -3.04 6.16 10.41
C PHE A 114 -2.50 5.46 11.67
N ILE A 115 -2.64 4.14 11.76
CA ILE A 115 -2.05 3.34 12.86
C ILE A 115 -0.52 3.43 12.85
N VAL A 116 0.11 3.43 11.67
CA VAL A 116 1.57 3.63 11.54
C VAL A 116 2.00 5.01 12.06
N PHE A 117 1.22 6.06 11.77
CA PHE A 117 1.45 7.38 12.35
C PHE A 117 1.38 7.36 13.89
N ILE A 118 0.34 6.73 14.45
CA ILE A 118 0.19 6.58 15.92
C ILE A 118 1.37 5.79 16.50
N HIS A 119 1.80 4.72 15.83
CA HIS A 119 2.94 3.90 16.26
C HIS A 119 4.20 4.74 16.42
N HIS A 120 4.59 5.51 15.39
CA HIS A 120 5.81 6.32 15.46
C HIS A 120 5.75 7.40 16.54
N PHE A 121 4.56 7.97 16.77
CA PHE A 121 4.37 8.85 17.92
C PHE A 121 4.53 8.10 19.26
N ILE A 122 3.97 6.89 19.41
CA ILE A 122 4.04 6.13 20.66
C ILE A 122 5.45 5.63 20.96
N ILE A 123 6.19 5.11 19.98
CA ILE A 123 7.53 4.55 20.24
C ILE A 123 8.52 5.61 20.74
N ASP A 124 8.34 6.87 20.33
CA ASP A 124 9.24 7.98 20.70
C ASP A 124 8.90 8.56 22.07
N TRP A 125 7.61 8.62 22.43
CA TRP A 125 7.13 9.34 23.62
C TRP A 125 6.61 8.45 24.74
N TYR A 126 6.09 7.28 24.40
CA TYR A 126 5.56 6.30 25.33
C TYR A 126 6.22 4.93 25.12
N PRO A 127 7.57 4.84 25.18
CA PRO A 127 8.30 3.61 24.87
C PRO A 127 7.93 2.44 25.79
N MET A 128 7.36 2.71 26.96
CA MET A 128 6.79 1.67 27.82
C MET A 128 5.70 0.85 27.10
N LEU A 129 4.91 1.46 26.21
CA LEU A 129 3.87 0.78 25.42
C LEU A 129 4.45 -0.16 24.34
N CYS A 130 5.75 -0.06 24.04
CA CYS A 130 6.45 -1.01 23.17
C CYS A 130 6.56 -2.40 23.81
N ARG A 131 6.57 -2.48 25.15
CA ARG A 131 6.60 -3.74 25.91
C ARG A 131 5.27 -4.49 25.81
N GLY A 132 5.31 -5.82 25.92
CA GLY A 132 4.11 -6.64 25.97
C GLY A 132 3.36 -6.50 27.31
N TYR A 133 2.06 -6.81 27.31
CA TYR A 133 1.29 -6.82 28.55
C TYR A 133 1.81 -7.88 29.52
N ALA A 134 1.98 -7.51 30.79
CA ALA A 134 2.55 -8.33 31.86
C ALA A 134 3.96 -8.88 31.58
N SER A 135 4.79 -8.16 30.80
CA SER A 135 6.15 -8.60 30.44
C SER A 135 7.27 -8.24 31.42
N SER A 136 7.04 -7.29 32.35
CA SER A 136 8.03 -6.83 33.34
C SER A 136 7.43 -6.58 34.72
N GLU A 137 8.20 -6.87 35.77
CA GLU A 137 7.94 -6.41 37.15
C GLU A 137 9.07 -5.44 37.61
N PRO A 138 8.78 -4.33 38.33
CA PRO A 138 7.47 -3.78 38.71
C PRO A 138 6.95 -2.68 37.73
N GLY A 139 5.62 -2.67 37.52
CA GLY A 139 4.83 -1.47 37.16
C GLY A 139 4.67 -1.06 35.69
N HIS A 140 5.67 -1.23 34.82
CA HIS A 140 5.71 -0.53 33.51
C HIS A 140 5.15 -1.34 32.32
N SER A 141 4.40 -2.42 32.56
CA SER A 141 3.88 -3.28 31.49
C SER A 141 2.45 -3.78 31.72
N ARG A 142 1.63 -3.08 32.52
CA ARG A 142 0.23 -3.47 32.79
C ARG A 142 -0.76 -2.38 32.38
N TYR A 143 -0.49 -1.71 31.26
CA TYR A 143 -1.40 -0.69 30.71
C TYR A 143 -2.49 -1.34 29.84
N PHE A 144 -3.71 -0.79 29.91
CA PHE A 144 -4.84 -1.26 29.10
C PHE A 144 -4.53 -1.31 27.59
N LEU A 145 -3.80 -0.31 27.07
CA LEU A 145 -3.41 -0.26 25.66
C LEU A 145 -2.45 -1.40 25.24
N GLN A 146 -1.69 -1.99 26.17
CA GLN A 146 -0.79 -3.09 25.87
C GLN A 146 -1.50 -4.43 25.69
N LEU A 147 -2.78 -4.52 26.08
CA LEU A 147 -3.54 -5.76 25.96
C LEU A 147 -3.54 -6.26 24.51
N PRO A 148 -3.45 -7.58 24.30
CA PRO A 148 -3.58 -8.15 22.97
C PRO A 148 -4.91 -7.72 22.33
N LEU A 149 -4.94 -7.62 20.99
CA LEU A 149 -6.04 -7.07 20.20
C LEU A 149 -6.22 -5.54 20.34
N ILE A 150 -6.20 -4.98 21.55
CA ILE A 150 -6.32 -3.54 21.76
C ILE A 150 -5.09 -2.82 21.21
N ARG A 151 -3.90 -3.40 21.38
CA ARG A 151 -2.62 -2.90 20.84
C ARG A 151 -2.65 -2.64 19.33
N VAL A 152 -3.57 -3.23 18.56
CA VAL A 152 -3.66 -3.05 17.11
C VAL A 152 -3.75 -1.59 16.70
N VAL A 153 -4.34 -0.73 17.55
CA VAL A 153 -4.51 0.71 17.29
C VAL A 153 -3.19 1.46 17.15
N TYR A 154 -2.08 0.87 17.60
CA TYR A 154 -0.73 1.41 17.43
C TYR A 154 0.30 0.36 16.98
N SER A 155 -0.14 -0.77 16.43
CA SER A 155 0.78 -1.81 15.93
C SER A 155 1.27 -1.50 14.52
N GLY A 156 2.16 -0.51 14.40
CA GLY A 156 2.67 -0.03 13.11
C GLY A 156 3.41 -1.11 12.30
N ARG A 157 4.25 -1.92 12.96
CA ARG A 157 4.96 -3.03 12.28
C ARG A 157 3.99 -4.04 11.64
N GLY A 158 2.89 -4.34 12.34
CA GLY A 158 1.81 -5.18 11.81
C GLY A 158 1.14 -4.59 10.57
N MET A 159 0.84 -3.30 10.63
CA MET A 159 0.22 -2.58 9.52
C MET A 159 1.13 -2.48 8.27
N VAL A 160 2.45 -2.40 8.45
CA VAL A 160 3.41 -2.49 7.34
C VAL A 160 3.31 -3.83 6.62
N SER A 161 3.19 -4.94 7.35
CA SER A 161 2.99 -6.25 6.71
C SER A 161 1.64 -6.35 6.01
N VAL A 162 0.58 -5.73 6.55
CA VAL A 162 -0.71 -5.62 5.87
C VAL A 162 -0.59 -4.82 4.56
N PHE A 163 0.20 -3.73 4.54
CA PHE A 163 0.46 -2.99 3.30
C PHE A 163 1.06 -3.87 2.21
N PHE A 164 2.04 -4.71 2.53
CA PHE A 164 2.70 -5.55 1.52
C PHE A 164 1.73 -6.55 0.89
N VAL A 165 0.80 -7.12 1.67
CA VAL A 165 -0.25 -7.99 1.11
C VAL A 165 -1.21 -7.19 0.22
N ILE A 166 -1.63 -5.99 0.65
CA ILE A 166 -2.49 -5.11 -0.15
C ILE A 166 -1.79 -4.72 -1.46
N SER A 167 -0.51 -4.36 -1.41
CA SER A 167 0.30 -3.99 -2.57
C SER A 167 0.34 -5.13 -3.58
N GLY A 168 0.64 -6.36 -3.14
CA GLY A 168 0.59 -7.54 -3.99
C GLY A 168 -0.78 -7.80 -4.62
N TYR A 169 -1.86 -7.62 -3.86
CA TYR A 169 -3.22 -7.80 -4.36
C TYR A 169 -3.58 -6.78 -5.44
N VAL A 170 -3.38 -5.48 -5.16
CA VAL A 170 -3.79 -4.39 -6.04
C VAL A 170 -2.97 -4.38 -7.33
N LEU A 171 -1.67 -4.66 -7.26
CA LEU A 171 -0.81 -4.77 -8.45
C LEU A 171 -1.23 -5.90 -9.38
N SER A 172 -1.75 -6.99 -8.82
CA SER A 172 -2.14 -8.20 -9.56
C SER A 172 -3.55 -8.14 -10.15
N TYR A 173 -4.42 -7.28 -9.63
CA TYR A 173 -5.84 -7.25 -9.98
C TYR A 173 -6.11 -7.11 -11.48
N LYS A 174 -5.55 -6.08 -12.13
CA LYS A 174 -5.74 -5.86 -13.57
C LYS A 174 -5.13 -6.99 -14.40
N ALA A 175 -3.95 -7.47 -14.03
CA ALA A 175 -3.23 -8.50 -14.75
C ALA A 175 -3.99 -9.84 -14.73
N ILE A 176 -4.42 -10.29 -13.55
CA ILE A 176 -5.20 -11.54 -13.41
C ILE A 176 -6.53 -11.46 -14.15
N ARG A 177 -7.21 -10.29 -14.10
CA ARG A 177 -8.43 -10.05 -14.87
C ARG A 177 -8.21 -10.24 -16.38
N LEU A 178 -7.13 -9.67 -16.93
CA LEU A 178 -6.77 -9.82 -18.35
C LEU A 178 -6.37 -11.25 -18.71
N MET A 179 -5.63 -11.95 -17.83
CA MET A 179 -5.28 -13.36 -18.03
C MET A 179 -6.53 -14.24 -18.13
N ARG A 180 -7.55 -14.00 -17.30
CA ARG A 180 -8.81 -14.74 -17.32
C ARG A 180 -9.64 -14.42 -18.56
N ALA A 181 -9.59 -13.18 -19.04
CA ALA A 181 -10.19 -12.76 -20.31
C ALA A 181 -9.40 -13.22 -21.55
N ARG A 182 -8.24 -13.89 -21.37
CA ARG A 182 -7.32 -14.31 -22.44
C ARG A 182 -6.81 -13.16 -23.32
N GLN A 183 -6.76 -11.93 -22.80
CA GLN A 183 -6.28 -10.74 -23.51
C GLN A 183 -4.77 -10.53 -23.28
N TYR A 184 -3.95 -11.39 -23.88
CA TYR A 184 -2.51 -11.47 -23.58
C TYR A 184 -1.67 -10.31 -24.13
N SER A 185 -2.05 -9.72 -25.27
CA SER A 185 -1.37 -8.53 -25.82
C SER A 185 -1.52 -7.33 -24.87
N ILE A 186 -2.75 -7.01 -24.52
CA ILE A 186 -3.10 -5.94 -23.57
C ILE A 186 -2.47 -6.20 -22.19
N LEU A 187 -2.37 -7.46 -21.77
CA LEU A 187 -1.69 -7.83 -20.53
C LEU A 187 -0.21 -7.43 -20.56
N LEU A 188 0.51 -7.75 -21.63
CA LEU A 188 1.93 -7.43 -21.76
C LEU A 188 2.16 -5.91 -21.73
N ASP A 189 1.38 -5.16 -22.52
CA ASP A 189 1.43 -3.69 -22.53
C ASP A 189 1.14 -3.12 -21.15
N SER A 190 0.11 -3.64 -20.48
CA SER A 190 -0.27 -3.18 -19.15
C SER A 190 0.80 -3.48 -18.11
N LEU A 191 1.46 -4.64 -18.16
CA LEU A 191 2.54 -5.01 -17.22
C LEU A 191 3.78 -4.15 -17.44
N ALA A 192 4.24 -4.04 -18.68
CA ALA A 192 5.44 -3.27 -19.01
C ALA A 192 5.26 -1.78 -18.70
N SER A 193 4.09 -1.22 -19.01
CA SER A 193 3.71 0.14 -18.62
C SER A 193 3.62 0.33 -17.09
N SER A 194 3.21 -0.70 -16.35
CA SER A 194 3.16 -0.67 -14.87
C SER A 194 4.55 -0.70 -14.25
N ILE A 195 5.45 -1.55 -14.75
CA ILE A 195 6.85 -1.63 -14.32
C ILE A 195 7.54 -0.28 -14.53
N PHE A 196 7.46 0.26 -15.75
CA PHE A 196 8.13 1.52 -16.12
C PHE A 196 7.71 2.69 -15.22
N ARG A 197 6.41 2.84 -14.96
CA ARG A 197 5.91 3.95 -14.13
C ARG A 197 6.12 3.74 -12.64
N ARG A 198 6.23 2.49 -12.16
CA ARG A 198 6.23 2.17 -10.71
C ARG A 198 7.36 2.88 -9.99
N GLY A 199 8.58 2.82 -10.53
CA GLY A 199 9.76 3.47 -9.93
C GLY A 199 9.53 4.98 -9.78
N MET A 200 9.18 5.65 -10.87
CA MET A 200 8.95 7.10 -10.84
C MET A 200 7.81 7.51 -9.89
N ARG A 201 6.69 6.77 -9.86
CA ARG A 201 5.56 7.06 -8.96
C ARG A 201 5.93 6.98 -7.49
N LEU A 202 6.78 6.03 -7.12
CA LEU A 202 7.25 5.88 -5.74
C LEU A 202 8.30 6.94 -5.40
N PHE A 203 9.33 7.09 -6.25
CA PHE A 203 10.52 7.87 -5.89
C PHE A 203 10.38 9.38 -6.10
N ILE A 204 9.50 9.86 -7.00
CA ILE A 204 9.32 11.31 -7.19
C ILE A 204 8.77 11.98 -5.91
N PRO A 205 7.66 11.53 -5.30
CA PRO A 205 7.17 12.12 -4.06
C PRO A 205 8.19 12.01 -2.92
N ILE A 206 8.94 10.91 -2.86
CA ILE A 206 9.99 10.72 -1.86
C ILE A 206 11.15 11.69 -2.04
N ALA A 207 11.60 11.93 -3.28
CA ALA A 207 12.64 12.91 -3.56
C ALA A 207 12.18 14.30 -3.10
N VAL A 208 10.93 14.69 -3.37
CA VAL A 208 10.37 15.97 -2.92
C VAL A 208 10.33 16.06 -1.39
N SER A 209 9.82 15.05 -0.69
CA SER A 209 9.75 15.07 0.78
C SER A 209 11.14 15.09 1.42
N THR A 210 12.05 14.23 0.97
CA THR A 210 13.42 14.17 1.52
C THR A 210 14.26 15.40 1.16
N PHE A 211 13.95 16.08 0.07
CA PHE A 211 14.52 17.40 -0.23
C PHE A 211 14.05 18.45 0.79
N ILE A 212 12.78 18.44 1.15
CA ILE A 212 12.25 19.29 2.24
C ILE A 212 12.95 18.94 3.56
N SER A 213 13.13 17.64 3.87
CA SER A 213 13.92 17.19 5.02
C SER A 213 15.36 17.73 4.98
N MET A 214 16.01 17.76 3.81
CA MET A 214 17.34 18.34 3.66
C MET A 214 17.35 19.83 4.03
N LEU A 215 16.35 20.60 3.59
CA LEU A 215 16.21 22.01 3.94
C LEU A 215 15.98 22.22 5.45
N PHE A 216 15.08 21.44 6.05
CA PHE A 216 14.83 21.47 7.49
C PHE A 216 16.06 21.13 8.32
N CYS A 217 16.89 20.20 7.85
CA CYS A 217 18.19 19.88 8.46
C CYS A 217 19.13 21.10 8.43
N ARG A 218 19.22 21.78 7.28
CA ARG A 218 20.10 22.96 7.12
C ARG A 218 19.64 24.14 7.97
N TRP A 219 18.34 24.35 8.12
CA TRP A 219 17.78 25.35 9.02
C TRP A 219 17.84 24.98 10.51
N GLY A 220 18.24 23.74 10.84
CA GLY A 220 18.34 23.30 12.23
C GLY A 220 16.98 23.07 12.90
N TRP A 221 15.93 22.76 12.13
CA TRP A 221 14.58 22.55 12.66
C TRP A 221 14.37 21.16 13.27
N TYR A 222 15.17 20.17 12.85
CA TYR A 222 15.12 18.83 13.42
C TYR A 222 15.58 18.82 14.87
N SER A 223 14.81 18.12 15.70
CA SER A 223 15.16 17.83 17.08
C SER A 223 15.43 16.33 17.26
N LYS A 224 16.47 15.99 18.03
CA LYS A 224 16.79 14.60 18.34
C LYS A 224 15.72 14.00 19.26
N ASP A 225 15.40 12.73 19.05
CA ASP A 225 14.52 12.00 19.96
C ASP A 225 15.24 11.73 21.31
N PRO A 226 14.51 11.75 22.44
CA PRO A 226 15.07 11.50 23.76
C PRO A 226 15.80 10.16 23.88
N MET A 227 15.40 9.17 23.07
CA MET A 227 15.95 7.82 23.13
C MET A 227 17.11 7.59 22.16
N GLY A 228 17.40 8.54 21.27
CA GLY A 228 18.41 8.41 20.21
C GLY A 228 18.19 7.22 19.27
N ARG A 229 16.96 6.71 19.16
CA ARG A 229 16.65 5.50 18.37
C ARG A 229 16.47 5.80 16.90
N ASN A 230 16.14 7.04 16.55
CA ASN A 230 15.77 7.40 15.19
C ASN A 230 16.84 8.20 14.46
N THR A 231 16.94 7.95 13.16
CA THR A 231 17.93 8.64 12.32
C THR A 231 17.36 9.97 11.84
N ILE A 232 17.95 11.07 12.31
CA ILE A 232 17.74 12.40 11.74
C ILE A 232 18.92 12.76 10.81
N PRO A 233 18.68 13.52 9.74
CA PRO A 233 19.75 13.95 8.86
C PRO A 233 20.74 14.82 9.64
N SER A 234 22.03 14.49 9.52
CA SER A 234 23.11 15.29 10.10
C SER A 234 23.44 16.47 9.18
N ARG A 235 23.60 17.65 9.75
CA ARG A 235 24.05 18.85 9.01
C ARG A 235 25.53 18.69 8.71
N ARG A 236 25.87 18.59 7.42
CA ARG A 236 27.25 18.40 6.94
C ARG A 236 27.64 19.54 6.00
N GLY A 237 28.88 20.01 6.14
CA GLY A 237 29.50 20.97 5.22
C GLY A 237 28.67 22.21 4.88
N ASP A 238 28.80 22.68 3.65
CA ASP A 238 28.02 23.77 3.06
C ASP A 238 26.73 23.25 2.38
N PHE A 239 25.99 24.12 1.70
CA PHE A 239 24.70 23.75 1.10
C PHE A 239 24.89 22.73 -0.02
N TRP A 240 25.92 22.94 -0.84
CA TRP A 240 26.23 22.08 -1.99
C TRP A 240 26.69 20.70 -1.55
N TYR A 241 27.48 20.60 -0.47
CA TYR A 241 27.84 19.31 0.10
C TYR A 241 26.58 18.54 0.55
N GLN A 242 25.67 19.19 1.29
CA GLN A 242 24.43 18.55 1.73
C GLN A 242 23.53 18.18 0.54
N PHE A 243 23.44 19.03 -0.48
CA PHE A 243 22.68 18.74 -1.69
C PHE A 243 23.22 17.52 -2.43
N LYS A 244 24.56 17.40 -2.56
CA LYS A 244 25.21 16.23 -3.16
C LYS A 244 24.98 14.96 -2.33
N ASP A 245 25.04 15.06 -1.00
CA ASP A 245 24.71 13.96 -0.09
C ASP A 245 23.24 13.51 -0.26
N TRP A 246 22.31 14.47 -0.37
CA TRP A 246 20.91 14.19 -0.68
C TRP A 246 20.72 13.54 -2.06
N CYS A 247 21.41 14.00 -3.11
CA CYS A 247 21.35 13.33 -4.42
C CYS A 247 21.83 11.87 -4.33
N GLY A 248 22.93 11.62 -3.61
CA GLY A 248 23.43 10.27 -3.34
C GLY A 248 22.41 9.41 -2.58
N HIS A 249 21.69 10.01 -1.62
CA HIS A 249 20.60 9.36 -0.91
C HIS A 249 19.44 8.96 -1.84
N VAL A 250 18.98 9.87 -2.70
CA VAL A 250 17.91 9.58 -3.68
C VAL A 250 18.31 8.42 -4.60
N ILE A 251 19.55 8.39 -5.08
CA ILE A 251 20.06 7.28 -5.89
C ILE A 251 20.07 5.96 -5.09
N ARG A 252 20.55 6.00 -3.85
CA ARG A 252 20.67 4.81 -2.99
C ARG A 252 19.30 4.23 -2.62
N ILE A 253 18.33 5.06 -2.23
CA ILE A 253 16.98 4.57 -1.88
C ILE A 253 16.23 4.04 -3.11
N SER A 254 16.57 4.53 -4.30
CA SER A 254 15.99 4.05 -5.57
C SER A 254 16.57 2.73 -6.07
N ASN A 255 17.63 2.20 -5.44
CA ASN A 255 18.24 0.95 -5.86
C ASN A 255 17.44 -0.29 -5.35
N PRO A 256 16.81 -1.09 -6.23
CA PRO A 256 16.02 -2.27 -5.84
C PRO A 256 16.88 -3.44 -5.33
N LEU A 257 18.19 -3.38 -5.54
CA LEU A 257 19.16 -4.43 -5.17
C LEU A 257 19.84 -4.15 -3.85
N VAL A 258 19.47 -3.08 -3.13
CA VAL A 258 19.98 -2.84 -1.78
C VAL A 258 19.59 -4.04 -0.92
N ASP A 259 20.58 -4.58 -0.20
CA ASP A 259 20.33 -5.67 0.71
C ASP A 259 19.36 -5.19 1.81
N VAL A 260 18.25 -5.91 1.96
CA VAL A 260 17.24 -5.65 2.99
C VAL A 260 17.14 -6.84 3.95
N ASN A 261 18.14 -7.72 3.96
CA ASN A 261 18.25 -8.83 4.88
C ASN A 261 18.11 -8.29 6.31
N GLY A 262 17.06 -8.74 7.00
CA GLY A 262 16.46 -8.08 8.17
C GLY A 262 17.31 -7.98 9.45
N ARG A 263 18.63 -8.15 9.36
CA ARG A 263 19.60 -7.84 10.40
C ARG A 263 19.98 -6.35 10.43
N ASP A 264 20.09 -5.70 9.27
CA ASP A 264 20.40 -4.26 9.14
C ASP A 264 19.51 -3.61 8.09
N LEU A 265 18.27 -3.30 8.49
CA LEU A 265 17.33 -2.56 7.65
C LEU A 265 17.96 -1.21 7.27
N TYR A 266 18.07 -0.93 5.97
CA TYR A 266 18.55 0.37 5.51
C TYR A 266 17.61 1.47 6.02
N ALA A 267 18.04 2.20 7.06
CA ALA A 267 17.37 3.36 7.61
C ALA A 267 17.82 4.61 6.82
N PRO A 268 16.96 5.20 5.97
CA PRO A 268 17.38 6.30 5.13
C PRO A 268 17.66 7.56 5.99
N PRO A 269 18.81 8.24 5.84
CA PRO A 269 19.24 9.34 6.72
C PRO A 269 18.33 10.56 6.71
N TYR A 270 17.61 10.82 5.61
CA TYR A 270 16.71 11.97 5.50
C TYR A 270 15.30 11.69 6.02
N ASP A 271 14.92 10.42 6.13
CA ASP A 271 13.71 9.96 6.78
C ASP A 271 13.80 8.44 7.03
N GLY A 272 14.07 8.07 8.28
CA GLY A 272 14.22 6.68 8.69
C GLY A 272 12.97 5.83 8.40
N HIS A 273 11.80 6.45 8.35
CA HIS A 273 10.54 5.76 8.11
C HIS A 273 10.44 5.16 6.71
N LEU A 274 11.17 5.72 5.73
CA LEU A 274 11.09 5.32 4.31
C LEU A 274 11.82 4.01 3.99
N TRP A 275 12.33 3.29 4.99
CA TRP A 275 12.98 1.98 4.83
C TRP A 275 12.13 0.94 4.10
N THR A 276 10.79 1.08 4.12
CA THR A 276 9.89 0.14 3.43
C THR A 276 9.85 0.35 1.92
N ILE A 277 10.24 1.53 1.42
CA ILE A 277 10.07 1.88 0.01
C ILE A 277 10.94 1.02 -0.92
N PRO A 278 12.23 0.79 -0.65
CA PRO A 278 13.03 -0.15 -1.46
C PRO A 278 12.41 -1.54 -1.50
N ILE A 279 11.84 -2.00 -0.37
CA ILE A 279 11.14 -3.28 -0.28
C ILE A 279 9.87 -3.27 -1.13
N GLU A 280 9.08 -2.20 -1.07
CA GLU A 280 7.88 -2.03 -1.89
C GLU A 280 8.20 -2.06 -3.38
N TYR A 281 9.28 -1.39 -3.80
CA TYR A 281 9.72 -1.42 -5.19
C TYR A 281 10.19 -2.83 -5.60
N ARG A 282 11.06 -3.47 -4.80
CA ARG A 282 11.53 -4.85 -5.04
C ARG A 282 10.37 -5.85 -5.11
N GLY A 283 9.47 -5.83 -4.13
CA GLY A 283 8.29 -6.69 -4.08
C GLY A 283 7.36 -6.49 -5.27
N SER A 284 7.21 -5.25 -5.73
CA SER A 284 6.43 -4.95 -6.95
C SER A 284 7.03 -5.60 -8.19
N ILE A 285 8.35 -5.52 -8.38
CA ILE A 285 9.04 -6.13 -9.52
C ILE A 285 8.87 -7.66 -9.48
N ILE A 286 9.03 -8.28 -8.30
CA ILE A 286 8.80 -9.72 -8.13
C ILE A 286 7.37 -10.09 -8.52
N VAL A 287 6.36 -9.34 -8.06
CA VAL A 287 4.96 -9.57 -8.44
C VAL A 287 4.75 -9.48 -9.96
N PHE A 288 5.30 -8.45 -10.62
CA PHE A 288 5.17 -8.33 -12.07
C PHE A 288 5.83 -9.48 -12.84
N LEU A 289 7.01 -9.93 -12.40
CA LEU A 289 7.70 -11.09 -12.97
C LEU A 289 6.92 -12.38 -12.72
N THR A 290 6.38 -12.57 -11.52
CA THR A 290 5.52 -13.71 -11.20
C THR A 290 4.27 -13.73 -12.09
N LEU A 291 3.61 -12.59 -12.28
CA LEU A 291 2.45 -12.46 -13.16
C LEU A 291 2.79 -12.82 -14.61
N LEU A 292 3.95 -12.38 -15.10
CA LEU A 292 4.43 -12.74 -16.44
C LEU A 292 4.69 -14.26 -16.55
N CYS A 293 5.36 -14.84 -15.55
CA CYS A 293 5.65 -16.28 -15.48
C CYS A 293 4.38 -17.13 -15.53
N VAL A 294 3.33 -16.74 -14.80
CA VAL A 294 2.09 -17.52 -14.70
C VAL A 294 1.02 -17.14 -15.73
N ALA A 295 1.28 -16.17 -16.60
CA ALA A 295 0.28 -15.54 -17.48
C ALA A 295 -0.47 -16.55 -18.37
N LYS A 296 0.23 -17.56 -18.89
CA LYS A 296 -0.31 -18.58 -19.81
C LYS A 296 -0.70 -19.89 -19.12
N LEU A 297 -0.54 -20.00 -17.81
CA LEU A 297 -0.91 -21.22 -17.08
C LEU A 297 -2.44 -21.37 -16.99
N ARG A 298 -2.90 -22.62 -16.98
CA ARG A 298 -4.30 -22.94 -16.65
C ARG A 298 -4.62 -22.42 -15.24
N PRO A 299 -5.85 -21.96 -14.94
CA PRO A 299 -6.17 -21.34 -13.66
C PRO A 299 -5.81 -22.16 -12.42
N TRP A 300 -5.99 -23.47 -12.45
CA TRP A 300 -5.64 -24.35 -11.34
C TRP A 300 -4.11 -24.48 -11.18
N LEU A 301 -3.37 -24.67 -12.28
CA LEU A 301 -1.90 -24.71 -12.28
C LEU A 301 -1.31 -23.40 -11.77
N ARG A 302 -1.88 -22.26 -12.23
CA ARG A 302 -1.48 -20.93 -11.74
C ARG A 302 -1.62 -20.84 -10.23
N LEU A 303 -2.73 -21.29 -9.66
CA LEU A 303 -2.92 -21.29 -8.21
C LEU A 303 -1.90 -22.18 -7.48
N TYR A 304 -1.61 -23.39 -7.97
CA TYR A 304 -0.59 -24.26 -7.37
C TYR A 304 0.80 -23.64 -7.43
N VAL A 305 1.18 -23.05 -8.57
CA VAL A 305 2.49 -22.39 -8.72
C VAL A 305 2.57 -21.18 -7.79
N LEU A 306 1.54 -20.33 -7.74
CA LEU A 306 1.50 -19.19 -6.81
C LEU A 306 1.58 -19.64 -5.34
N ALA A 307 0.83 -20.67 -4.95
CA ALA A 307 0.87 -21.22 -3.60
C ALA A 307 2.26 -21.81 -3.26
N GLY A 308 2.90 -22.50 -4.22
CA GLY A 308 4.26 -23.00 -4.09
C GLY A 308 5.27 -21.87 -3.88
N MET A 309 5.18 -20.79 -4.65
CA MET A 309 6.06 -19.62 -4.49
C MET A 309 5.85 -18.91 -3.15
N VAL A 310 4.60 -18.79 -2.68
CA VAL A 310 4.27 -18.24 -1.35
C VAL A 310 4.88 -19.10 -0.25
N PHE A 311 4.68 -20.42 -0.30
CA PHE A 311 5.24 -21.36 0.69
C PHE A 311 6.77 -21.35 0.70
N TYR A 312 7.39 -21.35 -0.48
CA TYR A 312 8.84 -21.26 -0.62
C TYR A 312 9.38 -19.97 0.00
N SER A 313 8.73 -18.83 -0.25
CA SER A 313 9.19 -17.53 0.26
C SER A 313 9.22 -17.47 1.78
N ILE A 314 8.21 -18.02 2.47
CA ILE A 314 8.20 -18.04 3.93
C ILE A 314 9.15 -19.08 4.50
N TRP A 315 9.30 -20.23 3.83
CA TRP A 315 10.26 -21.27 4.21
C TRP A 315 11.70 -20.75 4.17
N ASP A 316 12.04 -20.00 3.13
CA ASP A 316 13.34 -19.33 2.95
C ASP A 316 13.46 -17.99 3.70
N SER A 317 12.53 -17.70 4.64
CA SER A 317 12.52 -16.49 5.49
C SER A 317 12.46 -15.14 4.77
N HIS A 318 12.05 -15.13 3.50
CA HIS A 318 11.73 -13.91 2.73
C HIS A 318 10.30 -13.43 3.05
N TRP A 319 10.12 -12.92 4.27
CA TRP A 319 8.83 -12.49 4.81
C TRP A 319 8.13 -11.44 3.94
N GLU A 320 8.89 -10.52 3.33
CA GLU A 320 8.34 -9.51 2.45
C GLU A 320 7.84 -10.11 1.13
N VAL A 321 8.61 -10.99 0.49
CA VAL A 321 8.21 -11.65 -0.76
C VAL A 321 6.98 -12.52 -0.51
N PHE A 322 6.95 -13.24 0.61
CA PHE A 322 5.79 -13.98 1.08
C PHE A 322 4.53 -13.10 1.11
N LEU A 323 4.59 -11.91 1.69
CA LEU A 323 3.43 -11.01 1.80
C LEU A 323 2.94 -10.51 0.43
N PHE A 324 3.85 -10.06 -0.44
CA PHE A 324 3.51 -9.60 -1.79
C PHE A 324 2.88 -10.72 -2.65
N LEU A 325 3.47 -11.91 -2.64
CA LEU A 325 2.94 -13.05 -3.39
C LEU A 325 1.62 -13.55 -2.81
N SER A 326 1.44 -13.46 -1.49
CA SER A 326 0.17 -13.79 -0.84
C SER A 326 -0.98 -12.89 -1.31
N GLY A 327 -0.72 -11.59 -1.47
CA GLY A 327 -1.69 -10.67 -2.06
C GLY A 327 -2.09 -11.09 -3.48
N THR A 328 -1.10 -11.50 -4.29
CA THR A 328 -1.32 -12.02 -5.65
C THR A 328 -2.15 -13.29 -5.65
N LEU A 329 -1.85 -14.24 -4.76
CA LEU A 329 -2.60 -15.47 -4.57
C LEU A 329 -4.06 -15.19 -4.18
N PHE A 330 -4.29 -14.32 -3.18
CA PHE A 330 -5.64 -13.95 -2.75
C PHE A 330 -6.45 -13.26 -3.85
N CYS A 331 -5.80 -12.45 -4.69
CA CYS A 331 -6.42 -11.85 -5.85
C CYS A 331 -6.88 -12.91 -6.86
N ASP A 332 -6.08 -13.93 -7.14
CA ASP A 332 -6.48 -15.00 -8.07
C ASP A 332 -7.59 -15.88 -7.50
N ILE A 333 -7.52 -16.17 -6.20
CA ILE A 333 -8.58 -16.91 -5.50
C ILE A 333 -9.88 -16.10 -5.49
N HIS A 334 -9.83 -14.78 -5.34
CA HIS A 334 -11.02 -13.93 -5.40
C HIS A 334 -11.77 -14.11 -6.72
N PHE A 335 -11.06 -14.04 -7.84
CA PHE A 335 -11.67 -14.25 -9.15
C PHE A 335 -12.19 -15.69 -9.33
N LEU A 336 -11.52 -16.70 -8.76
CA LEU A 336 -12.05 -18.07 -8.77
C LEU A 336 -13.33 -18.20 -7.94
N ALA A 337 -13.33 -17.70 -6.71
CA ALA A 337 -14.47 -17.78 -5.80
C ALA A 337 -15.71 -17.06 -6.36
N SER A 338 -15.52 -15.93 -7.06
CA SER A 338 -16.60 -15.20 -7.71
C SER A 338 -17.38 -16.03 -8.75
N THR A 339 -16.76 -17.07 -9.33
CA THR A 339 -17.40 -17.96 -10.31
C THR A 339 -18.18 -19.12 -9.68
N LEU A 340 -17.99 -19.41 -8.39
CA LEU A 340 -18.50 -20.62 -7.72
C LEU A 340 -19.58 -20.33 -6.66
N SER A 341 -20.05 -19.09 -6.54
CA SER A 341 -20.87 -18.66 -5.40
C SER A 341 -22.33 -19.17 -5.46
N PHE A 342 -22.63 -20.24 -4.72
CA PHE A 342 -23.98 -20.60 -4.28
C PHE A 342 -24.25 -20.02 -2.88
N ARG A 343 -25.41 -19.35 -2.67
CA ARG A 343 -25.75 -18.68 -1.41
C ARG A 343 -26.72 -19.53 -0.56
N ASP A 344 -26.23 -20.07 0.54
CA ASP A 344 -27.04 -20.63 1.64
C ASP A 344 -26.92 -19.70 2.88
N PRO A 345 -28.02 -19.10 3.37
CA PRO A 345 -28.00 -18.17 4.49
C PRO A 345 -27.44 -18.72 5.81
N HIS A 346 -27.72 -19.97 6.17
CA HIS A 346 -27.25 -20.54 7.45
C HIS A 346 -25.74 -20.80 7.42
N ARG A 347 -25.24 -21.29 6.27
CA ARG A 347 -23.79 -21.45 6.05
C ARG A 347 -23.07 -20.12 6.07
N GLN A 348 -23.72 -19.02 5.68
CA GLN A 348 -23.12 -17.69 5.69
C GLN A 348 -22.85 -17.18 7.11
N ILE A 349 -23.75 -17.40 8.08
CA ILE A 349 -23.53 -16.96 9.47
C ILE A 349 -22.34 -17.69 10.09
N VAL A 350 -22.30 -19.02 9.96
CA VAL A 350 -21.21 -19.85 10.48
C VAL A 350 -19.88 -19.46 9.82
N LYS A 351 -19.88 -19.27 8.49
CA LYS A 351 -18.71 -18.80 7.74
C LYS A 351 -18.19 -17.46 8.29
N GLU A 352 -19.06 -16.47 8.47
CA GLU A 352 -18.66 -15.15 8.98
C GLU A 352 -18.13 -15.25 10.42
N ALA A 353 -18.76 -16.03 11.30
CA ALA A 353 -18.28 -16.25 12.66
C ALA A 353 -16.87 -16.88 12.70
N VAL A 354 -16.62 -17.88 11.85
CA VAL A 354 -15.29 -18.51 11.70
C VAL A 354 -14.27 -17.50 11.20
N LEU A 355 -14.60 -16.72 10.15
CA LEU A 355 -13.70 -15.71 9.59
C LEU A 355 -13.36 -14.60 10.60
N ILE A 356 -14.34 -14.17 11.41
CA ILE A 356 -14.12 -13.20 12.50
C ILE A 356 -13.17 -13.79 13.54
N THR A 357 -13.39 -15.03 13.97
CA THR A 357 -12.54 -15.70 14.98
C THR A 357 -11.09 -15.83 14.49
N ILE A 358 -10.92 -16.27 13.24
CA ILE A 358 -9.62 -16.34 12.56
C ILE A 358 -8.97 -14.94 12.49
N SER A 359 -9.76 -13.90 12.22
CA SER A 359 -9.25 -12.52 12.15
C SER A 359 -8.84 -11.97 13.51
N LEU A 360 -9.54 -12.32 14.59
CA LEU A 360 -9.12 -11.96 15.96
C LEU A 360 -7.77 -12.61 16.29
N PHE A 361 -7.58 -13.88 15.92
CA PHE A 361 -6.28 -14.53 16.06
C PHE A 361 -5.21 -13.85 15.20
N ALA A 362 -5.53 -13.49 13.95
CA ALA A 362 -4.62 -12.75 13.08
C ALA A 362 -4.21 -11.38 13.68
N VAL A 363 -5.17 -10.64 14.24
CA VAL A 363 -4.92 -9.37 14.93
C VAL A 363 -4.03 -9.58 16.17
N HIS A 364 -4.21 -10.68 16.91
CA HIS A 364 -3.29 -11.04 17.99
C HIS A 364 -1.86 -11.20 17.48
N LEU A 365 -1.64 -11.92 16.38
CA LEU A 365 -0.31 -12.07 15.76
C LEU A 365 0.27 -10.72 15.30
N LEU A 366 -0.56 -9.84 14.74
CA LEU A 366 -0.14 -8.48 14.34
C LEU A 366 0.22 -7.59 15.53
N CYS A 367 -0.22 -7.92 16.74
CA CYS A 367 0.09 -7.18 17.97
C CYS A 367 1.38 -7.67 18.65
N PHE A 368 2.24 -8.43 17.95
CA PHE A 368 3.49 -8.94 18.49
C PHE A 368 4.36 -7.81 19.08
N PRO A 369 4.71 -7.86 20.38
CA PRO A 369 5.35 -6.73 21.06
C PRO A 369 6.76 -6.45 20.54
N ASP A 370 7.11 -5.16 20.50
CA ASP A 370 8.41 -4.67 20.02
C ASP A 370 9.54 -4.96 21.01
N GLU A 371 9.25 -4.87 22.31
CA GLU A 371 10.18 -5.13 23.39
C GLU A 371 9.65 -6.22 24.33
N GLN A 372 10.56 -6.97 24.96
CA GLN A 372 10.23 -7.97 25.99
C GLN A 372 9.26 -9.08 25.54
N SER A 373 9.26 -9.42 24.26
CA SER A 373 8.42 -10.49 23.70
C SER A 373 8.72 -11.86 24.33
N ILE A 374 9.96 -12.10 24.74
CA ILE A 374 10.43 -13.35 25.38
C ILE A 374 9.77 -13.59 26.74
N THR A 375 9.43 -12.53 27.49
CA THR A 375 8.78 -12.62 28.80
C THR A 375 7.28 -12.34 28.74
N THR A 376 6.76 -11.93 27.58
CA THR A 376 5.34 -11.62 27.43
C THR A 376 4.52 -12.92 27.35
N PRO A 377 3.47 -13.09 28.19
CA PRO A 377 2.56 -14.22 28.11
C PRO A 377 1.95 -14.40 26.70
N GLY A 378 1.79 -15.65 26.26
CA GLY A 378 1.35 -16.00 24.90
C GLY A 378 2.48 -15.92 23.86
N TYR A 379 3.11 -14.74 23.72
CA TYR A 379 4.17 -14.53 22.72
C TYR A 379 5.45 -15.31 23.04
N ARG A 380 5.78 -15.56 24.31
CA ARG A 380 6.87 -16.47 24.70
C ARG A 380 6.71 -17.86 24.07
N THR A 381 5.49 -18.39 24.07
CA THR A 381 5.19 -19.69 23.46
C THR A 381 5.35 -19.61 21.94
N MET A 382 4.87 -18.54 21.30
CA MET A 382 5.06 -18.35 19.86
C MET A 382 6.54 -18.28 19.46
N ILE A 383 7.38 -17.60 20.26
CA ILE A 383 8.82 -17.56 20.04
C ILE A 383 9.39 -18.98 20.01
N SER A 384 9.00 -19.84 20.97
CA SER A 384 9.47 -21.23 21.01
C SER A 384 9.01 -22.09 19.81
N LEU A 385 7.92 -21.70 19.14
CA LEU A 385 7.38 -22.37 17.95
C LEU A 385 7.94 -21.81 16.63
N THR A 386 8.82 -20.81 16.69
CA THR A 386 9.36 -20.17 15.49
C THR A 386 10.30 -21.14 14.76
N PRO A 387 10.19 -21.29 13.43
CA PRO A 387 11.14 -22.10 12.67
C PRO A 387 12.59 -21.65 12.90
N ARG A 388 13.51 -22.61 13.10
CA ARG A 388 14.92 -22.32 13.40
C ARG A 388 15.57 -21.38 12.38
N TYR A 389 15.29 -21.61 11.09
CA TYR A 389 15.83 -20.78 10.02
C TYR A 389 15.46 -19.29 10.16
N SER A 390 14.23 -18.98 10.56
CA SER A 390 13.79 -17.59 10.81
C SER A 390 14.30 -17.05 12.14
N SER A 391 14.40 -17.88 13.18
CA SER A 391 14.90 -17.44 14.49
C SER A 391 16.39 -17.12 14.47
N ASP A 392 17.19 -17.94 13.79
CA ASP A 392 18.64 -17.78 13.68
C ASP A 392 19.03 -16.51 12.91
N GLN A 393 18.13 -16.04 12.03
CA GLN A 393 18.27 -14.78 11.32
C GLN A 393 17.74 -13.56 12.11
N GLY A 394 17.20 -13.75 13.31
CA GLY A 394 16.60 -12.69 14.12
C GLY A 394 15.23 -12.21 13.62
N LEU A 395 14.56 -13.00 12.76
CA LEU A 395 13.31 -12.62 12.09
C LEU A 395 12.05 -13.11 12.81
N THR A 396 12.18 -13.62 14.04
CA THR A 396 11.06 -14.20 14.82
C THR A 396 9.82 -13.33 14.86
N GLN A 397 9.95 -12.04 15.19
CA GLN A 397 8.81 -11.13 15.22
C GLN A 397 8.19 -10.97 13.82
N ARG A 398 9.02 -10.75 12.79
CA ARG A 398 8.57 -10.54 11.42
C ARG A 398 7.85 -11.75 10.84
N PHE A 399 8.32 -12.96 11.17
CA PHE A 399 7.67 -14.20 10.79
C PHE A 399 6.21 -14.23 11.27
N TRP A 400 5.96 -14.06 12.57
CA TRP A 400 4.60 -14.12 13.12
C TRP A 400 3.71 -12.98 12.65
N ILE A 401 4.26 -11.76 12.54
CA ILE A 401 3.52 -10.62 11.97
C ILE A 401 3.14 -10.89 10.51
N ALA A 402 4.04 -11.48 9.71
CA ALA A 402 3.76 -11.80 8.32
C ALA A 402 2.63 -12.85 8.20
N ILE A 403 2.66 -13.89 9.04
CA ILE A 403 1.57 -14.88 9.13
C ILE A 403 0.26 -14.19 9.55
N GLY A 404 0.30 -13.26 10.52
CA GLY A 404 -0.87 -12.47 10.92
C GLY A 404 -1.46 -11.67 9.76
N ALA A 405 -0.63 -10.98 8.97
CA ALA A 405 -1.09 -10.21 7.83
C ALA A 405 -1.67 -11.09 6.72
N PHE A 406 -1.05 -12.24 6.44
CA PHE A 406 -1.56 -13.26 5.53
C PHE A 406 -2.98 -13.70 5.92
N ILE A 407 -3.15 -14.11 7.19
CA ILE A 407 -4.44 -14.63 7.68
C ILE A 407 -5.50 -13.53 7.68
N LEU A 408 -5.17 -12.32 8.14
CA LEU A 408 -6.13 -11.21 8.23
C LEU A 408 -6.66 -10.83 6.83
N VAL A 409 -5.78 -10.56 5.88
CA VAL A 409 -6.20 -10.13 4.53
C VAL A 409 -6.87 -11.30 3.78
N GLY A 410 -6.41 -12.53 4.00
CA GLY A 410 -7.06 -13.73 3.49
C GLY A 410 -8.50 -13.88 3.98
N ALA A 411 -8.74 -13.69 5.29
CA ALA A 411 -10.08 -13.72 5.87
C ALA A 411 -10.97 -12.58 5.35
N MET A 412 -10.41 -11.37 5.23
CA MET A 412 -11.11 -10.22 4.66
C MET A 412 -11.51 -10.44 3.19
N ASN A 413 -10.77 -11.24 2.41
CA ASN A 413 -11.12 -11.53 1.02
C ASN A 413 -12.48 -12.29 0.89
N PHE A 414 -12.93 -12.96 1.96
CA PHE A 414 -14.15 -13.78 1.96
C PHE A 414 -15.27 -13.31 2.90
N SER A 415 -15.02 -12.31 3.74
CA SER A 415 -15.96 -11.77 4.72
C SER A 415 -16.38 -10.35 4.35
N THR A 416 -17.67 -10.14 4.14
CA THR A 416 -18.19 -8.78 3.92
C THR A 416 -18.24 -7.98 5.22
N MET A 417 -18.43 -8.66 6.37
CA MET A 417 -18.48 -8.00 7.67
C MET A 417 -17.13 -7.37 8.03
N LEU A 418 -16.03 -8.08 7.78
CA LEU A 418 -14.68 -7.57 8.02
C LEU A 418 -14.30 -6.43 7.07
N GLN A 419 -14.90 -6.36 5.88
CA GLN A 419 -14.67 -5.28 4.91
C GLN A 419 -15.39 -3.97 5.28
N ARG A 420 -16.57 -4.05 5.92
CA ARG A 420 -17.45 -2.89 6.20
C ARG A 420 -16.79 -1.69 6.90
N PRO A 421 -15.95 -1.87 7.94
CA PRO A 421 -15.31 -0.72 8.60
C PRO A 421 -14.45 0.12 7.63
N PHE A 422 -13.92 -0.52 6.60
CA PHE A 422 -13.00 0.07 5.63
C PHE A 422 -13.70 0.68 4.42
N THR A 423 -15.02 0.53 4.28
CA THR A 423 -15.80 1.19 3.20
C THR A 423 -16.45 2.50 3.66
N THR A 424 -16.17 2.95 4.88
CA THR A 424 -16.68 4.23 5.42
C THR A 424 -16.03 5.44 4.72
N PRO A 425 -16.72 6.60 4.63
CA PRO A 425 -16.16 7.79 3.99
C PRO A 425 -14.84 8.27 4.60
N LEU A 426 -14.67 8.10 5.92
CA LEU A 426 -13.42 8.42 6.62
C LEU A 426 -12.29 7.48 6.20
N ALA A 427 -12.53 6.16 6.21
CA ALA A 427 -11.52 5.19 5.76
C ALA A 427 -11.12 5.43 4.30
N GLN A 428 -12.09 5.73 3.43
CA GLN A 428 -11.83 6.07 2.02
C GLN A 428 -11.07 7.39 1.86
N TYR A 429 -11.28 8.37 2.74
CA TYR A 429 -10.46 9.58 2.77
C TYR A 429 -9.03 9.29 3.20
N LEU A 430 -8.84 8.58 4.31
CA LEU A 430 -7.51 8.16 4.77
C LEU A 430 -6.78 7.34 3.69
N GLY A 431 -7.49 6.49 2.96
CA GLY A 431 -6.95 5.69 1.86
C GLY A 431 -6.41 6.53 0.71
N ARG A 432 -7.04 7.67 0.40
CA ARG A 432 -6.57 8.58 -0.65
C ARG A 432 -5.29 9.30 -0.28
N ILE A 433 -5.16 9.72 0.97
CA ILE A 433 -3.97 10.44 1.45
C ILE A 433 -2.90 9.52 2.05
N SER A 434 -3.09 8.20 2.04
CA SER A 434 -2.29 7.26 2.84
C SER A 434 -0.80 7.30 2.52
N PHE A 435 -0.45 7.39 1.23
CA PHE A 435 0.93 7.44 0.79
C PHE A 435 1.60 8.77 1.16
N ALA A 436 0.90 9.89 0.92
CA ALA A 436 1.36 11.20 1.36
C ALA A 436 1.53 11.27 2.88
N LEU A 437 0.56 10.78 3.66
CA LEU A 437 0.63 10.71 5.12
C LEU A 437 1.85 9.90 5.58
N TYR A 438 2.08 8.75 4.96
CA TYR A 438 3.25 7.92 5.23
C TYR A 438 4.58 8.65 4.92
N ILE A 439 4.64 9.47 3.89
CA ILE A 439 5.88 10.20 3.54
C ILE A 439 6.12 11.43 4.42
N VAL A 440 5.07 12.15 4.82
CA VAL A 440 5.25 13.44 5.52
C VAL A 440 5.27 13.32 7.04
N HIS A 441 4.72 12.24 7.61
CA HIS A 441 4.60 12.15 9.07
C HIS A 441 5.95 12.12 9.80
N GLY A 442 6.98 11.49 9.24
CA GLY A 442 8.31 11.43 9.83
C GLY A 442 8.95 12.81 9.99
N PRO A 443 9.11 13.59 8.89
CA PRO A 443 9.64 14.95 8.96
C PRO A 443 8.85 15.87 9.89
N ILE A 444 7.51 15.80 9.89
CA ILE A 444 6.67 16.63 10.77
C ILE A 444 6.84 16.22 12.23
N LEU A 445 6.88 14.92 12.52
CA LEU A 445 7.10 14.40 13.86
C LEU A 445 8.43 14.90 14.42
N TYR A 446 9.54 14.77 13.68
CA TYR A 446 10.87 15.16 14.14
C TYR A 446 11.19 16.66 14.10
N THR A 447 10.30 17.48 13.54
CA THR A 447 10.40 18.94 13.58
C THR A 447 9.39 19.49 14.60
N LEU A 448 8.14 19.71 14.18
CA LEU A 448 7.10 20.28 14.99
C LEU A 448 6.76 19.40 16.21
N GLY A 449 6.56 18.10 15.99
CA GLY A 449 6.16 17.17 17.06
C GLY A 449 7.15 17.16 18.23
N MET A 450 8.44 17.03 17.92
CA MET A 450 9.53 17.07 18.91
C MET A 450 9.63 18.42 19.62
N GLN A 451 9.57 19.53 18.88
CA GLN A 451 9.65 20.86 19.49
C GLN A 451 8.51 21.13 20.47
N MET A 452 7.30 20.63 20.19
CA MET A 452 6.14 20.83 21.05
C MET A 452 6.14 19.91 22.28
N LEU A 453 6.61 18.67 22.16
CA LEU A 453 6.59 17.71 23.28
C LEU A 453 7.82 17.74 24.19
N MET A 454 9.00 18.13 23.70
CA MET A 454 10.21 18.20 24.53
C MET A 454 10.03 19.08 25.79
N PRO A 455 9.38 20.26 25.73
CA PRO A 455 9.07 21.03 26.93
C PRO A 455 8.20 20.28 27.93
N ALA A 456 7.20 19.52 27.45
CA ALA A 456 6.32 18.73 28.31
C ALA A 456 7.08 17.62 29.05
N VAL A 457 8.01 16.94 28.37
CA VAL A 457 8.86 15.92 29.00
C VAL A 457 9.83 16.52 30.03
N ARG A 458 10.41 17.69 29.74
CA ARG A 458 11.31 18.38 30.68
C ARG A 458 10.59 18.77 31.97
N GLU A 459 9.36 19.25 31.87
CA GLU A 459 8.54 19.59 33.04
C GLU A 459 8.10 18.36 33.83
N TRP A 460 7.77 17.24 33.16
CA TRP A 460 7.52 15.97 33.83
C TRP A 460 8.73 15.53 34.67
N ASN A 461 9.92 15.59 34.08
CA ASN A 461 11.17 15.30 34.80
C ASN A 461 11.47 16.33 35.91
N GLY A 462 10.91 17.53 35.81
CA GLY A 462 10.95 18.57 36.83
C GLY A 462 9.93 18.42 37.97
N GLY A 463 9.17 17.31 38.00
CA GLY A 463 8.24 16.99 39.09
C GLY A 463 6.84 17.58 38.92
N VAL A 464 6.48 18.10 37.74
CA VAL A 464 5.12 18.58 37.49
C VAL A 464 4.16 17.37 37.40
N GLY A 465 3.03 17.44 38.11
CA GLY A 465 2.06 16.34 38.20
C GLY A 465 1.55 15.81 36.84
N TRP A 466 1.13 14.55 36.83
CA TRP A 466 0.74 13.78 35.62
C TRP A 466 -0.32 14.45 34.75
N ALA A 467 -1.21 15.24 35.35
CA ALA A 467 -2.28 15.94 34.64
C ALA A 467 -1.72 16.98 33.65
N ASN A 468 -0.69 17.73 34.04
CA ASN A 468 -0.09 18.77 33.19
C ASN A 468 0.72 18.15 32.04
N TYR A 469 1.46 17.07 32.32
CA TYR A 469 2.14 16.29 31.28
C TYR A 469 1.12 15.71 30.29
N GLY A 470 0.07 15.05 30.80
CA GLY A 470 -0.98 14.44 29.98
C GLY A 470 -1.68 15.44 29.07
N LEU A 471 -2.06 16.60 29.60
CA LEU A 471 -2.71 17.65 28.81
C LEU A 471 -1.81 18.19 27.69
N ARG A 472 -0.53 18.46 27.99
CA ARG A 472 0.42 18.97 27.00
C ARG A 472 0.80 17.94 25.95
N ALA A 473 1.02 16.69 26.37
CA ALA A 473 1.32 15.60 25.44
C ALA A 473 0.12 15.32 24.52
N LEU A 474 -1.10 15.34 25.05
CA LEU A 474 -2.32 15.25 24.25
C LEU A 474 -2.46 16.44 23.29
N GLY A 475 -2.24 17.67 23.77
CA GLY A 475 -2.30 18.87 22.94
C GLY A 475 -1.28 18.82 21.79
N ALA A 476 -0.05 18.43 22.08
CA ALA A 476 1.00 18.29 21.06
C ALA A 476 0.71 17.13 20.09
N TRP A 477 0.13 16.01 20.56
CA TRP A 477 -0.35 14.95 19.67
C TRP A 477 -1.46 15.44 18.73
N VAL A 478 -2.44 16.17 19.25
CA VAL A 478 -3.56 16.71 18.45
C VAL A 478 -3.04 17.70 17.41
N VAL A 479 -2.14 18.62 17.78
CA VAL A 479 -1.55 19.56 16.82
C VAL A 479 -0.72 18.83 15.77
N ASN A 480 0.12 17.87 16.18
CA ASN A 480 0.90 17.06 15.25
C ASN A 480 0.00 16.27 14.29
N LEU A 481 -1.08 15.68 14.79
CA LEU A 481 -2.09 14.98 14.00
C LEU A 481 -2.73 15.91 12.97
N VAL A 482 -3.24 17.06 13.41
CA VAL A 482 -3.92 18.02 12.53
C VAL A 482 -2.94 18.49 11.44
N VAL A 483 -1.73 18.91 11.81
CA VAL A 483 -0.71 19.36 10.84
C VAL A 483 -0.34 18.24 9.89
N CYS A 484 -0.12 17.01 10.36
CA CYS A 484 0.17 15.86 9.51
C CYS A 484 -0.95 15.61 8.49
N VAL A 485 -2.22 15.62 8.90
CA VAL A 485 -3.35 15.39 7.99
C VAL A 485 -3.49 16.53 6.97
N LEU A 486 -3.32 17.79 7.40
CA LEU A 486 -3.37 18.96 6.52
C LEU A 486 -2.25 18.91 5.48
N VAL A 487 -1.01 18.70 5.91
CA VAL A 487 0.15 18.63 5.01
C VAL A 487 0.05 17.41 4.11
N ALA A 488 -0.41 16.25 4.61
CA ALA A 488 -0.61 15.06 3.79
C ALA A 488 -1.67 15.29 2.69
N ASP A 489 -2.77 15.99 3.00
CA ASP A 489 -3.82 16.30 2.01
C ASP A 489 -3.31 17.28 0.93
N VAL A 490 -2.51 18.28 1.30
CA VAL A 490 -1.85 19.17 0.33
C VAL A 490 -0.83 18.42 -0.51
N PHE A 491 0.06 17.66 0.15
CA PHE A 491 1.12 16.89 -0.50
C PHE A 491 0.55 15.85 -1.46
N TRP A 492 -0.55 15.20 -1.08
CA TRP A 492 -1.28 14.29 -1.95
C TRP A 492 -1.75 14.97 -3.25
N ARG A 493 -2.40 16.13 -3.14
CA ARG A 493 -2.93 16.87 -4.30
C ARG A 493 -1.84 17.43 -5.22
N GLU A 494 -0.81 18.00 -4.62
CA GLU A 494 0.19 18.80 -5.33
C GLU A 494 1.39 17.97 -5.81
N VAL A 495 1.73 16.89 -5.12
CA VAL A 495 2.92 16.08 -5.42
C VAL A 495 2.53 14.67 -5.85
N ASP A 496 1.85 13.91 -4.99
CA ASP A 496 1.57 12.50 -5.23
C ASP A 496 0.68 12.30 -6.47
N ALA A 497 -0.52 12.88 -6.49
CA ALA A 497 -1.46 12.77 -7.61
C ALA A 497 -0.87 13.29 -8.93
N ARG A 498 -0.12 14.39 -8.88
CA ARG A 498 0.55 14.94 -10.07
C ARG A 498 1.69 14.06 -10.56
N SER A 499 2.40 13.37 -9.68
CA SER A 499 3.42 12.39 -10.07
C SER A 499 2.81 11.22 -10.85
N VAL A 500 1.60 10.78 -10.50
CA VAL A 500 0.88 9.73 -11.22
C VAL A 500 0.54 10.16 -12.66
N VAL A 501 0.07 11.40 -12.82
CA VAL A 501 -0.24 11.99 -14.14
C VAL A 501 1.03 12.19 -14.96
N PHE A 502 2.07 12.79 -14.37
CA PHE A 502 3.35 13.02 -15.01
C PHE A 502 3.97 11.71 -15.52
N THR A 503 3.98 10.66 -14.70
CA THR A 503 4.50 9.34 -15.12
C THR A 503 3.66 8.69 -16.21
N GLY A 504 2.35 8.93 -16.23
CA GLY A 504 1.47 8.53 -17.34
C GLY A 504 1.86 9.21 -18.65
N TRP A 505 2.07 10.53 -18.61
CA TRP A 505 2.50 11.32 -19.75
C TRP A 505 3.90 10.89 -20.27
N VAL A 506 4.88 10.68 -19.36
CA VAL A 506 6.21 10.18 -19.73
C VAL A 506 6.10 8.82 -20.42
N ALA A 507 5.33 7.89 -19.85
CA ALA A 507 5.12 6.58 -20.46
C ALA A 507 4.51 6.69 -21.85
N GLN A 508 3.52 7.57 -22.06
CA GLN A 508 2.89 7.78 -23.36
C GLN A 508 3.84 8.40 -24.41
N LYS A 509 4.83 9.19 -23.97
CA LYS A 509 5.84 9.79 -24.85
C LYS A 509 6.99 8.84 -25.20
N CYS A 510 7.33 7.93 -24.30
CA CYS A 510 8.41 6.96 -24.49
C CYS A 510 7.95 5.66 -25.18
N TRP A 511 6.65 5.36 -25.23
CA TRP A 511 6.13 4.14 -25.83
C TRP A 511 6.08 4.23 -27.35
N ASP A 512 6.58 3.21 -28.04
CA ASP A 512 6.37 3.04 -29.47
C ASP A 512 4.88 2.82 -29.71
N ARG A 513 4.22 3.84 -30.26
CA ARG A 513 2.87 3.67 -30.77
C ARG A 513 2.99 2.81 -32.01
N GLU A 514 2.55 1.57 -31.92
CA GLU A 514 2.24 0.79 -33.10
C GLU A 514 1.25 1.64 -33.90
N LYS A 515 1.72 2.28 -34.98
CA LYS A 515 0.83 2.88 -35.96
C LYS A 515 0.01 1.71 -36.45
N THR A 516 -1.22 1.59 -35.98
CA THR A 516 -2.22 0.74 -36.59
C THR A 516 -2.24 1.11 -38.06
N ARG A 517 -1.56 0.29 -38.87
CA ARG A 517 -1.65 0.33 -40.33
C ARG A 517 -3.10 -0.06 -40.60
N GLY A 518 -3.92 0.96 -40.81
CA GLY A 518 -5.27 0.79 -41.32
C GLY A 518 -5.27 0.18 -42.71
#